data_AF-A0A358L2T7-F1
#
_entry.id   AF-A0A358L2T7-F1
#
_cell.length_a   1.000
_cell.length_b   1.000
_cell.length_c   1.000
_cell.angle_alpha   90.00
_cell.angle_beta   90.00
_cell.angle_gamma   90.00
#
_symmetry.space_group_name_H-M   'P 1'
#
loop_
_entity.id
_entity.type
_entity.pdbx_description
1 polymer ?
#
loop_
_entity_poly.entity_id
_entity_poly.type
_entity_poly.pdbx_seq_one_letter_code
_entity_poly.pdbx_strand_id
1 'polypeptide(L)'
;MKKTLLSLCLSLSLIAGAQAATQDASAAPKISAQTLHSLTWTPLVPPVTQDVDLGSAGTKINQDDIQGAVAAFSLPADRGSLEIVLTSMVTGKTVYAPNVLVLDEQMRPAAFYPASYFPYQKPGLVSSDRLEGTLKLTPALGQKQIYLLVYTTQKNLQSTTQMVNPAKAYAAGVGNAVPDIPDPVATHTATGKISLKVTAEQKAGNVMIGQLLPSSEPAPAAAVIGSTARTEAAPSAKPAAPMLDESDNYFNEAIKKAVKAGDVDKALKLLNEAERLGSTTARQTFINSVKH
;
A
#
# COMPACT_ATOMS: atom_id res chain seq x y z
N MET A 1 -40.99 -66.26 8.59
CA MET A 1 -40.07 -65.19 9.06
C MET A 1 -38.74 -65.33 8.34
N LYS A 2 -38.29 -64.28 7.63
CA LYS A 2 -36.90 -63.80 7.44
C LYS A 2 -36.86 -62.95 6.16
N LYS A 3 -36.76 -61.64 6.34
CA LYS A 3 -36.58 -60.62 5.30
C LYS A 3 -35.07 -60.38 5.17
N THR A 4 -34.54 -60.46 3.95
CA THR A 4 -33.15 -60.13 3.65
C THR A 4 -33.11 -58.70 3.13
N LEU A 5 -32.44 -57.82 3.89
CA LEU A 5 -32.06 -56.46 3.53
C LEU A 5 -30.53 -56.43 3.46
N LEU A 6 -29.97 -55.85 2.41
CA LEU A 6 -28.61 -55.30 2.35
C LEU A 6 -28.61 -54.25 1.22
N SER A 7 -28.92 -52.99 1.53
CA SER A 7 -28.01 -51.91 1.95
C SER A 7 -27.12 -51.41 0.80
N LEU A 8 -27.62 -50.39 0.10
CA LEU A 8 -26.92 -49.62 -0.93
C LEU A 8 -26.22 -48.44 -0.24
N CYS A 9 -24.90 -48.51 -0.05
CA CYS A 9 -24.12 -47.39 0.51
C CYS A 9 -23.94 -46.29 -0.54
N LEU A 10 -24.69 -45.20 -0.39
CA LEU A 10 -24.53 -43.96 -1.13
C LEU A 10 -23.35 -43.19 -0.51
N SER A 11 -22.19 -43.20 -1.16
CA SER A 11 -21.02 -42.43 -0.75
C SER A 11 -21.22 -40.95 -1.02
N LEU A 12 -21.54 -40.19 0.03
CA LEU A 12 -21.64 -38.74 0.01
C LEU A 12 -20.23 -38.14 0.13
N SER A 13 -19.64 -37.76 -1.00
CA SER A 13 -18.39 -36.98 -1.03
C SER A 13 -18.65 -35.55 -0.57
N LEU A 14 -18.30 -35.24 0.70
CA LEU A 14 -18.24 -33.87 1.20
C LEU A 14 -17.08 -33.13 0.52
N ILE A 15 -17.41 -32.28 -0.46
CA ILE A 15 -16.52 -31.24 -0.94
C ILE A 15 -16.48 -30.16 0.15
N ALA A 16 -15.36 -30.07 0.87
CA ALA A 16 -15.08 -28.95 1.75
C ALA A 16 -14.84 -27.69 0.88
N GLY A 17 -15.92 -26.98 0.58
CA GLY A 17 -15.83 -25.63 0.04
C GLY A 17 -15.22 -24.72 1.09
N ALA A 18 -14.08 -24.11 0.77
CA ALA A 18 -13.60 -22.95 1.50
C ALA A 18 -14.72 -21.91 1.54
N GLN A 19 -15.25 -21.65 2.73
CA GLN A 19 -16.24 -20.59 2.92
C GLN A 19 -15.51 -19.27 2.67
N ALA A 20 -15.71 -18.69 1.48
CA ALA A 20 -15.41 -17.29 1.26
C ALA A 20 -16.30 -16.50 2.24
N ALA A 21 -15.70 -15.83 3.22
CA ALA A 21 -16.44 -14.94 4.10
C ALA A 21 -17.14 -13.89 3.23
N THR A 22 -18.48 -13.92 3.20
CA THR A 22 -19.28 -12.90 2.54
C THR A 22 -19.08 -11.59 3.30
N GLN A 23 -18.26 -10.71 2.73
CA GLN A 23 -18.04 -9.36 3.24
C GLN A 23 -19.24 -8.51 2.86
N ASP A 24 -20.25 -8.53 3.71
CA ASP A 24 -21.49 -7.83 3.44
C ASP A 24 -21.38 -6.37 3.91
N ALA A 25 -21.36 -5.44 2.97
CA ALA A 25 -21.35 -4.01 3.25
C ALA A 25 -22.57 -3.57 4.08
N SER A 26 -23.67 -4.34 4.07
CA SER A 26 -24.86 -4.05 4.87
C SER A 26 -24.65 -4.22 6.38
N ALA A 27 -23.64 -4.98 6.81
CA ALA A 27 -23.26 -5.14 8.20
C ALA A 27 -22.38 -4.00 8.73
N ALA A 28 -21.96 -3.06 7.87
CA ALA A 28 -21.17 -1.91 8.26
C ALA A 28 -21.97 -0.95 9.16
N PRO A 29 -21.33 -0.34 10.18
CA PRO A 29 -21.95 0.77 10.91
C PRO A 29 -22.18 1.96 9.97
N LYS A 30 -23.28 2.69 10.22
CA LYS A 30 -23.73 3.79 9.37
C LYS A 30 -23.00 5.09 9.72
N ILE A 31 -21.76 5.23 9.30
CA ILE A 31 -21.01 6.50 9.45
C ILE A 31 -21.61 7.57 8.54
N SER A 32 -21.89 8.77 9.06
CA SER A 32 -22.47 9.85 8.26
C SER A 32 -21.49 10.36 7.20
N ALA A 33 -22.01 10.77 6.04
CA ALA A 33 -21.18 11.35 4.97
C ALA A 33 -20.38 12.58 5.45
N GLN A 34 -20.99 13.41 6.30
CA GLN A 34 -20.35 14.59 6.88
C GLN A 34 -19.11 14.21 7.71
N THR A 35 -19.23 13.18 8.55
CA THR A 35 -18.10 12.65 9.31
C THR A 35 -17.01 12.12 8.38
N LEU A 36 -17.36 11.33 7.37
CA LEU A 36 -16.39 10.77 6.42
C LEU A 36 -15.63 11.87 5.64
N HIS A 37 -16.32 12.94 5.22
CA HIS A 37 -15.71 14.07 4.54
C HIS A 37 -14.83 14.94 5.45
N SER A 38 -15.05 14.93 6.76
CA SER A 38 -14.22 15.66 7.73
C SER A 38 -12.90 14.98 8.07
N LEU A 39 -12.73 13.71 7.69
CA LEU A 39 -11.52 12.94 7.95
C LEU A 39 -10.38 13.36 7.00
N THR A 40 -9.17 13.40 7.55
CA THR A 40 -7.96 13.53 6.75
C THR A 40 -7.57 12.17 6.19
N TRP A 41 -7.81 11.98 4.88
CA TRP A 41 -7.47 10.74 4.17
C TRP A 41 -6.02 10.74 3.72
N THR A 42 -5.20 9.84 4.24
CA THR A 42 -3.80 9.70 3.82
C THR A 42 -3.72 8.93 2.49
N PRO A 43 -3.19 9.53 1.40
CA PRO A 43 -3.05 8.84 0.14
C PRO A 43 -1.91 7.81 0.20
N LEU A 44 -2.19 6.60 -0.28
CA LEU A 44 -1.23 5.50 -0.36
C LEU A 44 -1.16 5.01 -1.81
N VAL A 45 0.06 4.95 -2.36
CA VAL A 45 0.30 4.53 -3.76
C VAL A 45 0.98 3.15 -3.77
N PRO A 46 0.29 2.09 -4.21
CA PRO A 46 0.86 0.74 -4.24
C PRO A 46 2.02 0.61 -5.26
N PRO A 47 3.04 -0.23 -4.98
CA PRO A 47 3.22 -1.00 -3.74
C PRO A 47 3.77 -0.14 -2.60
N VAL A 48 3.17 -0.23 -1.41
CA VAL A 48 3.59 0.54 -0.23
C VAL A 48 3.38 -0.24 1.06
N THR A 49 4.24 -0.01 2.05
CA THR A 49 4.01 -0.41 3.45
C THR A 49 3.96 0.86 4.30
N GLN A 50 2.87 1.07 5.01
CA GLN A 50 2.64 2.24 5.84
C GLN A 50 2.44 1.81 7.29
N ASP A 51 3.34 2.26 8.17
CA ASP A 51 3.18 2.10 9.61
C ASP A 51 2.46 3.32 10.19
N VAL A 52 1.55 3.08 11.13
CA VAL A 52 0.76 4.13 11.80
C VAL A 52 0.69 3.86 13.30
N ASP A 53 1.10 4.86 14.07
CA ASP A 53 0.90 4.90 15.52
C ASP A 53 -0.46 5.56 15.81
N LEU A 54 -1.44 4.76 16.17
CA LEU A 54 -2.78 5.20 16.59
C LEU A 54 -2.71 5.71 18.04
N GLY A 55 -2.23 6.94 18.22
CA GLY A 55 -2.12 7.59 19.52
C GLY A 55 -3.39 8.30 19.98
N SER A 56 -3.43 8.72 21.26
CA SER A 56 -4.57 9.42 21.87
C SER A 56 -4.87 10.80 21.27
N ALA A 57 -3.88 11.42 20.61
CA ALA A 57 -3.99 12.67 19.86
C ALA A 57 -4.35 12.48 18.38
N GLY A 58 -4.48 11.23 17.91
CA GLY A 58 -4.89 10.91 16.55
C GLY A 58 -6.35 11.28 16.28
N THR A 59 -6.75 11.19 15.00
CA THR A 59 -8.13 11.41 14.57
C THR A 59 -9.07 10.45 15.29
N LYS A 60 -10.23 10.96 15.73
CA LYS A 60 -11.28 10.18 16.38
C LYS A 60 -12.60 10.43 15.67
N ILE A 61 -13.45 9.41 15.67
CA ILE A 61 -14.84 9.51 15.19
C ILE A 61 -15.74 9.32 16.41
N ASN A 62 -16.54 10.34 16.72
CA ASN A 62 -17.51 10.29 17.81
C ASN A 62 -18.90 9.97 17.24
N GLN A 63 -19.02 8.81 16.57
CA GLN A 63 -20.29 8.38 15.98
C GLN A 63 -20.52 6.89 16.25
N ASP A 64 -21.76 6.56 16.59
CA ASP A 64 -22.19 5.19 16.91
C ASP A 64 -21.30 4.57 18.00
N ASP A 65 -20.86 3.33 17.78
CA ASP A 65 -20.02 2.56 18.71
C ASP A 65 -18.52 2.70 18.42
N ILE A 66 -18.12 3.59 17.50
CA ILE A 66 -16.71 3.78 17.15
C ILE A 66 -15.99 4.45 18.31
N GLN A 67 -14.87 3.88 18.73
CA GLN A 67 -14.10 4.36 19.87
C GLN A 67 -12.60 4.36 19.53
N GLY A 68 -11.89 5.32 20.12
CA GLY A 68 -10.44 5.41 19.97
C GLY A 68 -9.96 6.13 18.72
N ALA A 69 -8.66 5.99 18.47
CA ALA A 69 -8.02 6.56 17.30
C ALA A 69 -8.39 5.76 16.04
N VAL A 70 -8.56 6.46 14.93
CA VAL A 70 -8.86 5.90 13.60
C VAL A 70 -7.76 6.22 12.61
N ALA A 71 -7.58 5.36 11.61
CA ALA A 71 -6.73 5.63 10.46
C ALA A 71 -7.56 5.59 9.18
N ALA A 72 -7.39 6.61 8.33
CA ALA A 72 -8.15 6.81 7.12
C ALA A 72 -7.19 6.91 5.93
N PHE A 73 -7.33 6.00 4.96
CA PHE A 73 -6.44 5.91 3.80
C PHE A 73 -7.22 6.03 2.50
N SER A 74 -6.61 6.62 1.47
CA SER A 74 -7.12 6.61 0.09
C SER A 74 -6.17 5.81 -0.80
N LEU A 75 -6.73 4.98 -1.67
CA LEU A 75 -5.99 4.06 -2.53
C LEU A 75 -6.44 4.21 -3.98
N PRO A 76 -5.52 4.27 -4.96
CA PRO A 76 -5.88 4.24 -6.37
C PRO A 76 -6.53 2.89 -6.70
N ALA A 77 -7.65 2.96 -7.41
CA ALA A 77 -8.48 1.82 -7.79
C ALA A 77 -8.42 1.52 -9.31
N ASP A 78 -7.62 2.28 -10.04
CA ASP A 78 -7.40 2.16 -11.49
C ASP A 78 -6.28 1.17 -11.86
N ARG A 79 -5.67 0.52 -10.87
CA ARG A 79 -4.47 -0.34 -11.03
C ARG A 79 -4.75 -1.84 -10.94
N GLY A 80 -5.98 -2.27 -11.17
CA GLY A 80 -6.39 -3.67 -11.04
C GLY A 80 -6.75 -4.07 -9.61
N SER A 81 -6.75 -5.37 -9.32
CA SER A 81 -7.05 -5.88 -7.99
C SER A 81 -6.00 -5.43 -6.97
N LEU A 82 -6.45 -5.09 -5.77
CA LEU A 82 -5.61 -4.69 -4.64
C LEU A 82 -5.57 -5.82 -3.61
N GLU A 83 -4.37 -6.13 -3.13
CA GLU A 83 -4.17 -6.98 -1.96
C GLU A 83 -3.58 -6.13 -0.82
N ILE A 84 -4.32 -6.08 0.29
CA ILE A 84 -3.99 -5.29 1.48
C ILE A 84 -3.79 -6.23 2.66
N VAL A 85 -2.63 -6.21 3.28
CA VAL A 85 -2.37 -6.90 4.54
C VAL A 85 -2.39 -5.86 5.66
N LEU A 86 -3.40 -5.94 6.52
CA LEU A 86 -3.48 -5.12 7.73
C LEU A 86 -2.93 -5.94 8.90
N THR A 87 -1.94 -5.38 9.56
CA THR A 87 -1.34 -5.91 10.78
C THR A 87 -1.59 -4.95 11.93
N SER A 88 -2.07 -5.46 13.07
CA SER A 88 -2.12 -4.74 14.34
C SER A 88 -1.19 -5.42 15.34
N MET A 89 -0.15 -4.70 15.77
CA MET A 89 0.93 -5.26 16.58
C MET A 89 0.51 -5.35 18.05
N VAL A 90 0.79 -6.49 18.69
CA VAL A 90 0.67 -6.61 20.14
C VAL A 90 1.87 -5.91 20.78
N THR A 91 1.61 -5.02 21.74
CA THR A 91 2.64 -4.42 22.59
C THR A 91 2.39 -4.81 24.03
N GLY A 92 3.30 -5.61 24.61
CA GLY A 92 3.12 -6.18 25.94
C GLY A 92 1.92 -7.13 26.00
N LYS A 93 0.87 -6.75 26.74
CA LYS A 93 -0.40 -7.48 26.82
C LYS A 93 -1.58 -6.66 26.28
N THR A 94 -1.30 -5.77 25.33
CA THR A 94 -2.31 -4.89 24.72
C THR A 94 -2.24 -4.95 23.21
N VAL A 95 -3.39 -4.81 22.55
CA VAL A 95 -3.48 -4.81 21.09
C VAL A 95 -4.67 -3.98 20.62
N TYR A 96 -4.52 -3.29 19.49
CA TYR A 96 -5.65 -2.62 18.85
C TYR A 96 -6.44 -3.64 18.02
N ALA A 97 -7.74 -3.82 18.26
CA ALA A 97 -8.57 -4.75 17.50
C ALA A 97 -9.29 -4.01 16.35
N PRO A 98 -8.84 -4.15 15.09
CA PRO A 98 -9.31 -3.31 14.00
C PRO A 98 -10.60 -3.85 13.38
N ASN A 99 -11.49 -2.95 12.99
CA ASN A 99 -12.50 -3.17 11.97
C ASN A 99 -12.09 -2.32 10.76
N VAL A 100 -12.37 -2.82 9.57
CA VAL A 100 -12.04 -2.11 8.33
C VAL A 100 -13.32 -1.91 7.54
N LEU A 101 -13.64 -0.64 7.28
CA LEU A 101 -14.68 -0.23 6.35
C LEU A 101 -14.04 0.22 5.05
N VAL A 102 -14.40 -0.45 3.96
CA VAL A 102 -14.01 -0.06 2.60
C VAL A 102 -15.13 0.76 2.00
N LEU A 103 -14.80 1.92 1.46
CA LEU A 103 -15.74 2.80 0.78
C LEU A 103 -15.40 2.94 -0.69
N ASP A 104 -16.42 3.13 -1.51
CA ASP A 104 -16.28 3.46 -2.92
C ASP A 104 -15.85 4.93 -3.15
N GLU A 105 -15.71 5.33 -4.41
CA GLU A 105 -15.32 6.70 -4.78
C GLU A 105 -16.36 7.75 -4.34
N GLN A 106 -17.61 7.34 -4.10
CA GLN A 106 -18.68 8.19 -3.57
C GLN A 106 -18.81 8.09 -2.05
N MET A 107 -17.82 7.50 -1.36
CA MET A 107 -17.78 7.33 0.09
C MET A 107 -18.92 6.48 0.64
N ARG A 108 -19.43 5.53 -0.16
CA ARG A 108 -20.45 4.57 0.26
C ARG A 108 -19.81 3.25 0.67
N PRO A 109 -20.35 2.54 1.68
CA PRO A 109 -19.85 1.22 2.08
C PRO A 109 -19.82 0.24 0.90
N ALA A 110 -18.64 -0.26 0.58
CA ALA A 110 -18.40 -1.25 -0.47
C ALA A 110 -18.06 -2.63 0.10
N ALA A 111 -17.33 -2.68 1.22
CA ALA A 111 -17.05 -3.91 1.96
C ALA A 111 -16.79 -3.61 3.44
N PHE A 112 -17.05 -4.58 4.31
CA PHE A 112 -16.81 -4.47 5.74
C PHE A 112 -16.13 -5.72 6.29
N TYR A 113 -15.10 -5.48 7.11
CA TYR A 113 -14.30 -6.50 7.75
C TYR A 113 -14.31 -6.28 9.27
N PRO A 114 -15.04 -7.11 10.03
CA PRO A 114 -15.09 -6.98 11.48
C PRO A 114 -13.78 -7.43 12.12
N ALA A 115 -13.57 -7.09 13.40
CA ALA A 115 -12.39 -7.52 14.16
C ALA A 115 -12.11 -9.03 14.16
N SER A 116 -13.14 -9.87 14.05
CA SER A 116 -12.99 -11.33 13.95
C SER A 116 -12.32 -11.79 12.65
N TYR A 117 -12.24 -10.93 11.62
CA TYR A 117 -11.52 -11.21 10.39
C TYR A 117 -9.99 -11.16 10.56
N PHE A 118 -9.50 -10.59 11.66
CA PHE A 118 -8.07 -10.41 11.94
C PHE A 118 -7.64 -11.36 13.08
N PRO A 119 -7.45 -12.66 12.81
CA PRO A 119 -7.04 -13.61 13.82
C PRO A 119 -5.64 -13.31 14.35
N TYR A 120 -5.39 -13.79 15.57
CA TYR A 120 -4.06 -13.76 16.17
C TYR A 120 -3.07 -14.62 15.36
N GLN A 121 -1.91 -14.03 15.10
CA GLN A 121 -0.75 -14.69 14.52
C GLN A 121 0.38 -14.71 15.56
N LYS A 122 0.91 -15.92 15.79
CA LYS A 122 2.08 -16.12 16.64
C LYS A 122 3.33 -15.43 16.07
N PRO A 123 4.31 -15.08 16.90
CA PRO A 123 5.56 -14.51 16.44
C PRO A 123 6.30 -15.47 15.51
N GLY A 124 6.99 -14.88 14.54
CA GLY A 124 7.88 -15.54 13.58
C GLY A 124 9.29 -14.96 13.69
N LEU A 125 10.18 -15.32 12.75
CA LEU A 125 11.58 -14.86 12.78
C LEU A 125 11.74 -13.33 12.72
N VAL A 126 10.81 -12.64 12.05
CA VAL A 126 10.87 -11.19 11.81
C VAL A 126 9.60 -10.45 12.23
N SER A 127 8.63 -11.15 12.81
CA SER A 127 7.31 -10.62 13.14
C SER A 127 6.94 -10.93 14.58
N SER A 128 6.42 -9.96 15.32
CA SER A 128 5.90 -10.17 16.68
C SER A 128 4.49 -10.78 16.66
N ASP A 129 3.98 -11.08 17.86
CA ASP A 129 2.55 -11.27 18.12
C ASP A 129 1.74 -10.14 17.49
N ARG A 130 0.69 -10.50 16.75
CA ARG A 130 -0.15 -9.54 16.03
C ARG A 130 -1.54 -10.10 15.72
N LEU A 131 -2.48 -9.21 15.45
CA LEU A 131 -3.69 -9.53 14.70
C LEU A 131 -3.42 -9.20 13.23
N GLU A 132 -3.72 -10.12 12.32
CA GLU A 132 -3.42 -9.93 10.89
C GLU A 132 -4.55 -10.45 10.01
N GLY A 133 -4.82 -9.74 8.92
CA GLY A 133 -5.79 -10.15 7.92
C GLY A 133 -5.47 -9.58 6.54
N THR A 134 -5.77 -10.36 5.51
CA THR A 134 -5.55 -9.99 4.10
C THR A 134 -6.88 -9.67 3.43
N LEU A 135 -7.01 -8.46 2.91
CA LEU A 135 -8.16 -7.97 2.15
C LEU A 135 -7.79 -8.04 0.66
N LYS A 136 -8.61 -8.74 -0.12
CA LYS A 136 -8.50 -8.78 -1.58
C LYS A 136 -9.66 -8.00 -2.16
N LEU A 137 -9.36 -6.83 -2.72
CA LEU A 137 -10.35 -5.90 -3.24
C LEU A 137 -10.21 -5.81 -4.75
N THR A 138 -11.31 -6.00 -5.48
CA THR A 138 -11.35 -5.79 -6.93
C THR A 138 -12.26 -4.61 -7.19
N PRO A 139 -11.70 -3.40 -7.43
CA PRO A 139 -12.51 -2.24 -7.72
C PRO A 139 -13.36 -2.41 -8.99
N ALA A 140 -14.50 -1.72 -9.04
CA ALA A 140 -15.37 -1.75 -10.19
C ALA A 140 -14.71 -1.05 -11.41
N LEU A 141 -15.09 -1.44 -12.62
CA LEU A 141 -14.60 -0.81 -13.84
C LEU A 141 -14.94 0.69 -13.85
N GLY A 142 -13.93 1.53 -14.10
CA GLY A 142 -14.06 2.98 -14.13
C GLY A 142 -13.90 3.67 -12.77
N GLN A 143 -13.77 2.91 -11.67
CA GLN A 143 -13.48 3.46 -10.36
C GLN A 143 -12.01 3.91 -10.28
N LYS A 144 -11.78 5.16 -9.88
CA LYS A 144 -10.42 5.71 -9.80
C LYS A 144 -9.82 5.60 -8.40
N GLN A 145 -10.67 5.59 -7.38
CA GLN A 145 -10.24 5.57 -5.99
C GLN A 145 -11.19 4.77 -5.09
N ILE A 146 -10.62 4.17 -4.05
CA ILE A 146 -11.35 3.63 -2.89
C ILE A 146 -10.80 4.27 -1.61
N TYR A 147 -11.57 4.19 -0.54
CA TYR A 147 -11.16 4.64 0.78
C TYR A 147 -11.21 3.50 1.79
N LEU A 148 -10.23 3.48 2.68
CA LEU A 148 -10.08 2.46 3.72
C LEU A 148 -10.09 3.13 5.09
N LEU A 149 -11.09 2.84 5.90
CA LEU A 149 -11.19 3.34 7.27
C LEU A 149 -10.94 2.20 8.25
N VAL A 150 -9.89 2.33 9.06
CA VAL A 150 -9.54 1.40 10.13
C VAL A 150 -9.91 2.04 11.46
N TYR A 151 -10.74 1.35 12.25
CA TYR A 151 -11.24 1.84 13.54
C TYR A 151 -11.53 0.68 14.49
N THR A 152 -11.74 0.95 15.78
CA THR A 152 -12.22 -0.05 16.73
C THR A 152 -13.56 0.37 17.31
N THR A 153 -14.23 -0.55 17.99
CA THR A 153 -15.56 -0.30 18.57
C THR A 153 -15.58 -0.60 20.05
N GLN A 154 -16.56 -0.04 20.77
CA GLN A 154 -16.78 -0.33 22.19
C GLN A 154 -16.87 -1.84 22.47
N LYS A 155 -17.57 -2.60 21.62
CA LYS A 155 -17.68 -4.06 21.74
C LYS A 155 -16.33 -4.75 21.62
N ASN A 156 -15.48 -4.31 20.70
CA ASN A 156 -14.16 -4.91 20.52
C ASN A 156 -13.22 -4.55 21.68
N LEU A 157 -13.33 -3.36 22.25
CA LEU A 157 -12.55 -2.95 23.44
C LEU A 157 -12.87 -3.79 24.69
N GLN A 158 -14.09 -4.34 24.77
CA GLN A 158 -14.49 -5.25 25.86
C GLN A 158 -14.06 -6.70 25.63
N SER A 159 -13.54 -7.01 24.44
CA SER A 159 -13.05 -8.35 24.09
C SER A 159 -11.55 -8.48 24.38
N THR A 160 -11.06 -9.71 24.33
CA THR A 160 -9.63 -10.02 24.52
C THR A 160 -9.16 -11.02 23.46
N THR A 161 -7.85 -11.09 23.28
CA THR A 161 -7.20 -12.06 22.40
C THR A 161 -6.30 -12.96 23.22
N GLN A 162 -6.51 -14.27 23.13
CA GLN A 162 -5.58 -15.26 23.69
C GLN A 162 -4.37 -15.40 22.76
N MET A 163 -3.17 -15.28 23.32
CA MET A 163 -1.90 -15.43 22.61
C MET A 163 -1.24 -16.74 22.99
N VAL A 164 -0.30 -17.22 22.19
CA VAL A 164 0.42 -18.45 22.52
C VAL A 164 1.54 -18.15 23.52
N ASN A 165 1.63 -18.93 24.60
CA ASN A 165 2.71 -18.81 25.56
C ASN A 165 4.06 -19.13 24.88
N PRO A 166 5.09 -18.27 25.01
CA PRO A 166 6.39 -18.49 24.40
C PRO A 166 7.01 -19.86 24.74
N ALA A 167 6.86 -20.35 25.96
CA ALA A 167 7.39 -21.65 26.35
C ALA A 167 6.66 -22.82 25.66
N LYS A 168 5.35 -22.69 25.41
CA LYS A 168 4.60 -23.66 24.60
C LYS A 168 5.04 -23.62 23.14
N ALA A 169 5.17 -22.43 22.57
CA ALA A 169 5.61 -22.25 21.18
C ALA A 169 7.01 -22.82 20.95
N TYR A 170 7.93 -22.60 21.89
CA TYR A 170 9.29 -23.14 21.85
C TYR A 170 9.30 -24.67 21.96
N ALA A 171 8.62 -25.23 22.96
CA ALA A 171 8.54 -26.68 23.14
C ALA A 171 7.98 -27.39 21.90
N ALA A 172 6.90 -26.85 21.32
CA ALA A 172 6.33 -27.35 20.07
C ALA A 172 7.31 -27.24 18.89
N GLY A 173 8.10 -26.16 18.82
CA GLY A 173 9.08 -25.94 17.74
C GLY A 173 10.29 -26.87 17.80
N VAL A 174 10.71 -27.30 19.00
CA VAL A 174 11.84 -28.23 19.18
C VAL A 174 11.41 -29.69 19.34
N GLY A 175 10.11 -30.00 19.23
CA GLY A 175 9.57 -31.37 19.35
C GLY A 175 9.52 -31.92 20.78
N ASN A 176 9.60 -31.05 21.79
CA ASN A 176 9.46 -31.42 23.19
C ASN A 176 7.98 -31.49 23.60
N ALA A 177 7.72 -32.14 24.74
CA ALA A 177 6.40 -32.10 25.37
C ALA A 177 6.00 -30.64 25.68
N VAL A 178 4.81 -30.24 25.24
CA VAL A 178 4.28 -28.89 25.48
C VAL A 178 3.91 -28.75 26.98
N PRO A 179 4.47 -27.77 27.71
CA PRO A 179 4.14 -27.57 29.12
C PRO A 179 2.67 -27.21 29.34
N ASP A 180 2.09 -27.72 30.43
CA ASP A 180 0.74 -27.34 30.88
C ASP A 180 0.79 -26.03 31.69
N ILE A 181 0.93 -24.93 30.97
CA ILE A 181 0.93 -23.56 31.52
C ILE A 181 -0.16 -22.72 30.86
N PRO A 182 -0.77 -21.75 31.55
CA PRO A 182 -1.75 -20.87 30.91
C PRO A 182 -1.14 -20.00 29.79
N ASP A 183 -1.96 -19.74 28.77
CA ASP A 183 -1.63 -18.84 27.67
C ASP A 183 -1.88 -17.37 28.05
N PRO A 184 -0.97 -16.45 27.69
CA PRO A 184 -1.16 -15.03 27.99
C PRO A 184 -2.34 -14.46 27.21
N VAL A 185 -3.04 -13.50 27.81
CA VAL A 185 -4.20 -12.83 27.21
C VAL A 185 -3.86 -11.36 26.99
N ALA A 186 -4.06 -10.87 25.76
CA ALA A 186 -3.96 -9.46 25.40
C ALA A 186 -5.32 -8.78 25.54
N THR A 187 -5.36 -7.63 26.22
CA THR A 187 -6.53 -6.76 26.27
C THR A 187 -6.60 -5.86 25.05
N HIS A 188 -7.81 -5.58 24.58
CA HIS A 188 -7.98 -4.68 23.44
C HIS A 188 -7.93 -3.21 23.89
N THR A 189 -7.27 -2.36 23.11
CA THR A 189 -7.08 -0.95 23.44
C THR A 189 -7.52 -0.03 22.31
N ALA A 190 -7.92 1.19 22.67
CA ALA A 190 -8.40 2.23 21.75
C ALA A 190 -7.26 2.91 20.95
N THR A 191 -6.02 2.51 21.24
CA THR A 191 -4.76 2.99 20.66
C THR A 191 -3.85 1.80 20.40
N GLY A 192 -2.90 1.93 19.48
CA GLY A 192 -1.94 0.87 19.17
C GLY A 192 -1.09 1.17 17.95
N LYS A 193 -0.36 0.17 17.46
CA LYS A 193 0.45 0.28 16.24
C LYS A 193 -0.14 -0.62 15.17
N ILE A 194 -0.40 -0.05 13.99
CA ILE A 194 -0.83 -0.82 12.83
C ILE A 194 0.16 -0.65 11.68
N SER A 195 0.25 -1.67 10.83
CA SER A 195 0.99 -1.64 9.58
C SER A 195 0.07 -2.06 8.45
N LEU A 196 0.03 -1.28 7.38
CA LEU A 196 -0.77 -1.55 6.18
C LEU A 196 0.16 -1.76 5.00
N LYS A 197 0.27 -3.00 4.53
CA LYS A 197 0.97 -3.34 3.30
C LYS A 197 -0.02 -3.43 2.16
N VAL A 198 0.14 -2.61 1.13
CA VAL A 198 -0.74 -2.57 -0.03
C VAL A 198 0.04 -2.93 -1.28
N THR A 199 -0.51 -3.85 -2.07
CA THR A 199 -0.03 -4.22 -3.39
C THR A 199 -1.16 -4.15 -4.41
N ALA A 200 -0.84 -3.82 -5.65
CA ALA A 200 -1.78 -3.81 -6.76
C ALA A 200 -1.30 -4.80 -7.82
N GLU A 201 -2.23 -5.59 -8.36
CA GLU A 201 -2.01 -6.40 -9.55
C GLU A 201 -1.89 -5.47 -10.76
N GLN A 202 -0.72 -4.86 -10.91
CA GLN A 202 -0.34 -4.20 -12.14
C GLN A 202 -0.42 -5.27 -13.23
N LYS A 203 -1.21 -5.03 -14.29
CA LYS A 203 -0.92 -5.67 -15.58
C LYS A 203 0.49 -5.23 -15.94
N ALA A 204 1.47 -6.04 -15.54
CA ALA A 204 2.86 -5.80 -15.85
C ALA A 204 2.92 -5.53 -17.35
N GLY A 205 3.48 -4.38 -17.73
CA GLY A 205 3.66 -4.04 -19.13
C GLY A 205 4.36 -5.19 -19.80
N ASN A 206 3.65 -5.87 -20.69
CA ASN A 206 4.27 -6.85 -21.58
C ASN A 206 5.42 -6.11 -22.27
N VAL A 207 6.65 -6.56 -22.05
CA VAL A 207 7.78 -6.06 -22.85
C VAL A 207 7.54 -6.58 -24.26
N MET A 208 7.19 -5.70 -25.19
CA MET A 208 7.20 -6.04 -26.61
C MET A 208 8.65 -6.23 -27.04
N ILE A 209 9.14 -7.46 -27.01
CA ILE A 209 10.45 -7.80 -27.57
C ILE A 209 10.30 -7.86 -29.09
N GLY A 210 10.87 -6.88 -29.79
CA GLY A 210 11.06 -6.96 -31.25
C GLY A 210 10.38 -5.90 -32.11
N GLN A 211 10.51 -4.61 -31.80
CA GLN A 211 10.30 -3.58 -32.82
C GLN A 211 11.52 -2.67 -32.97
N LEU A 212 12.18 -2.87 -34.12
CA LEU A 212 13.27 -2.08 -34.67
C LEU A 212 12.74 -0.70 -35.09
N LEU A 213 13.53 0.35 -34.86
CA LEU A 213 13.25 1.73 -35.29
C LEU A 213 12.95 1.81 -36.81
N PRO A 214 12.25 2.85 -37.29
CA PRO A 214 12.99 4.07 -37.62
C PRO A 214 12.29 5.40 -37.27
N SER A 215 13.16 6.40 -37.13
CA SER A 215 12.98 7.85 -37.06
C SER A 215 11.93 8.44 -38.00
N SER A 216 11.25 9.52 -37.58
CA SER A 216 11.07 10.77 -38.34
C SER A 216 10.24 11.81 -37.56
N GLU A 217 10.58 13.08 -37.80
CA GLU A 217 10.16 14.34 -37.15
C GLU A 217 8.66 14.57 -36.86
N PRO A 218 8.32 15.48 -35.92
CA PRO A 218 6.99 16.06 -35.79
C PRO A 218 6.83 17.31 -36.68
N ALA A 219 5.79 17.32 -37.50
CA ALA A 219 5.29 18.48 -38.25
C ALA A 219 3.92 18.95 -37.65
N PRO A 220 3.42 20.17 -37.94
CA PRO A 220 3.27 21.23 -36.96
C PRO A 220 1.83 21.54 -36.52
N ALA A 221 1.73 22.46 -35.55
CA ALA A 221 0.54 22.96 -34.87
C ALA A 221 -0.44 23.77 -35.74
N ALA A 222 -1.72 23.82 -35.30
CA ALA A 222 -2.66 24.89 -35.67
C ALA A 222 -3.62 25.27 -34.51
N ALA A 223 -3.44 26.52 -34.05
CA ALA A 223 -4.40 27.55 -33.59
C ALA A 223 -5.56 27.20 -32.61
N VAL A 224 -5.62 27.73 -31.37
CA VAL A 224 -5.91 29.12 -30.89
C VAL A 224 -7.41 29.47 -30.93
N ILE A 225 -8.05 29.82 -29.78
CA ILE A 225 -8.57 31.15 -29.34
C ILE A 225 -9.23 31.00 -27.94
N GLY A 226 -8.91 31.88 -26.98
CA GLY A 226 -9.76 32.11 -25.79
C GLY A 226 -9.03 32.65 -24.55
N SER A 227 -8.69 33.93 -24.56
CA SER A 227 -8.03 34.66 -23.45
C SER A 227 -9.01 35.03 -22.33
N THR A 228 -8.62 34.84 -21.05
CA THR A 228 -8.74 35.83 -19.94
C THR A 228 -8.14 35.32 -18.60
N ALA A 229 -6.89 35.73 -18.40
CA ALA A 229 -6.11 36.05 -17.19
C ALA A 229 -6.54 35.66 -15.72
N ARG A 230 -5.54 35.03 -15.04
CA ARG A 230 -4.93 35.35 -13.69
C ARG A 230 -5.43 34.58 -12.44
N THR A 231 -4.66 33.91 -11.56
CA THR A 231 -3.30 33.29 -11.49
C THR A 231 -3.25 32.41 -10.22
N GLU A 232 -2.73 31.17 -10.29
CA GLU A 232 -1.59 30.65 -9.49
C GLU A 232 -1.40 29.15 -9.77
N ALA A 233 -0.54 28.86 -10.75
CA ALA A 233 -0.04 27.53 -11.07
C ALA A 233 1.48 27.59 -11.08
N ALA A 234 2.08 26.60 -10.40
CA ALA A 234 3.51 26.39 -10.33
C ALA A 234 4.13 26.18 -11.72
N PRO A 235 5.34 26.71 -11.97
CA PRO A 235 5.87 26.89 -13.31
C PRO A 235 6.36 25.58 -13.94
N SER A 236 5.87 25.36 -15.15
CA SER A 236 6.53 24.60 -16.21
C SER A 236 7.96 25.10 -16.44
N ALA A 237 8.93 24.20 -16.41
CA ALA A 237 10.34 24.48 -16.68
C ALA A 237 10.53 24.99 -18.11
N LYS A 238 10.78 26.30 -18.22
CA LYS A 238 11.40 26.93 -19.40
C LYS A 238 12.85 26.45 -19.51
N PRO A 239 13.42 26.36 -20.73
CA PRO A 239 14.87 26.32 -20.90
C PRO A 239 15.49 27.54 -20.22
N ALA A 240 16.44 27.30 -19.31
CA ALA A 240 17.22 28.34 -18.69
C ALA A 240 18.03 29.08 -19.78
N ALA A 241 18.28 30.37 -19.54
CA ALA A 241 19.15 31.18 -20.39
C ALA A 241 20.51 30.49 -20.60
N PRO A 242 21.21 30.76 -21.72
CA PRO A 242 22.50 30.14 -22.01
C PRO A 242 23.44 30.31 -20.81
N MET A 243 24.06 29.21 -20.41
CA MET A 243 25.00 29.21 -19.30
C MET A 243 26.19 30.14 -19.63
N LEU A 244 26.73 30.84 -18.63
CA LEU A 244 27.93 31.67 -18.83
C LEU A 244 29.10 30.79 -19.30
N ASP A 245 29.86 31.25 -20.30
CA ASP A 245 30.95 30.48 -20.95
C ASP A 245 31.97 29.90 -19.94
N GLU A 246 32.23 30.61 -18.84
CA GLU A 246 33.15 30.18 -17.78
C GLU A 246 32.62 28.96 -17.01
N SER A 247 31.30 28.89 -16.79
CA SER A 247 30.66 27.72 -16.19
C SER A 247 30.64 26.55 -17.17
N ASP A 248 30.42 26.82 -18.45
CA ASP A 248 30.38 25.80 -19.51
C ASP A 248 31.74 25.09 -19.63
N ASN A 249 32.82 25.86 -19.58
CA ASN A 249 34.18 25.33 -19.56
C ASN A 249 34.48 24.48 -18.31
N TYR A 250 33.98 24.89 -17.13
CA TYR A 250 34.15 24.12 -15.90
C TYR A 250 33.52 22.72 -16.01
N PHE A 251 32.28 22.62 -16.48
CA PHE A 251 31.61 21.33 -16.66
C PHE A 251 32.29 20.49 -17.74
N ASN A 252 32.70 21.10 -18.85
CA ASN A 252 33.40 20.41 -19.92
C ASN A 252 34.72 19.77 -19.45
N GLU A 253 35.53 20.47 -18.66
CA GLU A 253 36.76 19.92 -18.10
C GLU A 253 36.50 18.84 -17.04
N ALA A 254 35.48 19.02 -16.19
CA ALA A 254 35.07 18.01 -15.21
C ALA A 254 34.61 16.71 -15.88
N ILE A 255 33.84 16.82 -16.98
CA ILE A 255 33.38 15.69 -17.79
C ILE A 255 34.58 14.96 -18.41
N LYS A 256 35.50 15.68 -19.09
CA LYS A 256 36.72 15.07 -19.67
C LYS A 256 37.53 14.32 -18.61
N LYS A 257 37.72 14.92 -17.43
CA LYS A 257 38.50 14.31 -16.34
C LYS A 257 37.82 13.04 -15.79
N ALA A 258 36.50 13.07 -15.63
CA ALA A 258 35.73 11.90 -15.16
C ALA A 258 35.79 10.75 -16.18
N VAL A 259 35.63 11.05 -17.47
CA VAL A 259 35.75 10.02 -18.53
C VAL A 259 37.18 9.46 -18.60
N LYS A 260 38.21 10.30 -18.55
CA LYS A 260 39.61 9.86 -18.53
C LYS A 260 39.95 9.00 -17.31
N ALA A 261 39.27 9.22 -16.19
CA ALA A 261 39.41 8.40 -14.99
C ALA A 261 38.60 7.08 -15.04
N GLY A 262 37.86 6.81 -16.12
CA GLY A 262 36.98 5.65 -16.25
C GLY A 262 35.68 5.75 -15.43
N ASP A 263 35.42 6.90 -14.81
CA ASP A 263 34.24 7.14 -13.97
C ASP A 263 33.08 7.68 -14.82
N VAL A 264 32.50 6.77 -15.60
CA VAL A 264 31.42 7.08 -16.57
C VAL A 264 30.16 7.55 -15.84
N ASP A 265 29.85 7.00 -14.67
CA ASP A 265 28.68 7.41 -13.88
C ASP A 265 28.77 8.86 -13.42
N LYS A 266 29.95 9.28 -12.96
CA LYS A 266 30.19 10.68 -12.59
C LYS A 266 30.16 11.61 -13.81
N ALA A 267 30.71 11.17 -14.94
CA ALA A 267 30.66 11.94 -16.18
C ALA A 267 29.22 12.16 -16.68
N LEU A 268 28.34 11.15 -16.58
CA LEU A 268 26.93 11.27 -16.93
C LEU A 268 26.15 12.18 -15.98
N LYS A 269 26.45 12.15 -14.68
CA LYS A 269 25.85 13.09 -13.71
C LYS A 269 26.24 14.54 -14.01
N LEU A 270 27.52 14.78 -14.31
CA LEU A 270 28.02 16.11 -14.67
C LEU A 270 27.42 16.60 -16.00
N LEU A 271 27.24 15.71 -16.97
CA LEU A 271 26.56 16.01 -18.22
C LEU A 271 25.11 16.46 -18.00
N ASN A 272 24.31 15.65 -17.30
CA ASN A 272 22.90 15.96 -17.05
C ASN A 272 22.74 17.28 -16.27
N GLU A 273 23.66 17.54 -15.34
CA GLU A 273 23.67 18.77 -14.57
C GLU A 273 24.02 19.99 -15.45
N ALA A 274 25.02 19.88 -16.32
CA ALA A 274 25.36 20.94 -17.26
C ALA A 274 24.22 21.23 -18.24
N GLU A 275 23.55 20.19 -18.76
CA GLU A 275 22.39 20.36 -19.65
C GLU A 275 21.20 20.99 -18.94
N ARG A 276 20.95 20.61 -17.68
CA ARG A 276 19.93 21.21 -16.83
C ARG A 276 20.19 22.70 -16.60
N LEU A 277 21.46 23.09 -16.55
CA LEU A 277 21.90 24.48 -16.39
C LEU A 277 22.01 25.24 -17.73
N GLY A 278 21.67 24.60 -18.85
CA GLY A 278 21.61 25.24 -20.17
C GLY A 278 22.89 25.13 -20.99
N SER A 279 23.81 24.23 -20.66
CA SER A 279 25.01 23.96 -21.46
C SER A 279 24.65 23.31 -22.79
N THR A 280 25.07 23.92 -23.90
CA THR A 280 24.91 23.35 -25.25
C THR A 280 26.13 22.52 -25.68
N THR A 281 27.24 22.59 -24.94
CA THR A 281 28.53 21.98 -25.30
C THR A 281 28.84 20.69 -24.54
N ALA A 282 28.28 20.50 -23.35
CA ALA A 282 28.55 19.36 -22.46
C ALA A 282 28.34 17.98 -23.12
N ARG A 283 27.25 17.81 -23.89
CA ARG A 283 26.94 16.53 -24.58
C ARG A 283 28.00 16.16 -25.60
N GLN A 284 28.44 17.13 -26.39
CA GLN A 284 29.47 16.89 -27.41
C GLN A 284 30.82 16.59 -26.76
N THR A 285 31.15 17.29 -25.65
CA THR A 285 32.36 17.02 -24.87
C THR A 285 32.38 15.61 -24.31
N PHE A 286 31.27 15.13 -23.75
CA PHE A 286 31.14 13.75 -23.26
C PHE A 286 31.35 12.73 -24.39
N ILE A 287 30.65 12.89 -25.52
CA ILE A 287 30.75 11.97 -26.66
C ILE A 287 32.18 11.91 -27.22
N ASN A 288 32.84 13.06 -27.35
CA ASN A 288 34.22 13.12 -27.83
C ASN A 288 35.21 12.49 -26.84
N SER A 289 34.97 12.64 -25.54
CA SER A 289 35.87 12.10 -24.50
C SER A 289 35.78 10.58 -24.36
N VAL A 290 34.64 9.97 -24.68
CA VAL A 290 34.45 8.51 -24.58
C VAL A 290 34.96 7.77 -25.83
N LYS A 291 35.11 8.47 -26.96
CA LYS A 291 35.59 7.90 -28.22
C LYS A 291 37.12 7.72 -28.28
N HIS A 292 37.85 8.19 -27.28
CA HIS A 292 39.32 8.16 -27.19
C HIS A 292 39.76 7.69 -25.80
#